data_AF-A0A524E1R4-F1
#
_entry.id   AF-A0A524E1R4-F1
#
_cell.length_a   1.000
_cell.length_b   1.000
_cell.length_c   1.000
_cell.angle_alpha   90.00
_cell.angle_beta   90.00
_cell.angle_gamma   90.00
#
_symmetry.space_group_name_H-M   'P 1'
#
loop_
_entity.id
_entity.type
_entity.pdbx_description
1 polymer ?
#
loop_
_entity_poly.entity_id
_entity_poly.type
_entity_poly.pdbx_seq_one_letter_code
_entity_poly.pdbx_strand_id
1 'polypeptide(L)'
;MVYNIYTIPVVLLFMINGFGQLYYAYMLKKKYPNEHNFQNSLITFILWMAGGLLYPLFYTRDTIHVRWFQSLAMTIICIYTPLFIFAILFFQYLFITIHDHKKVEARKIEAFLEDFEEFNPKWRTNQETSLITDLHRKMFHFLPAAIIISLWVFAVHIWGYLWGADKIWGITGEEYGIFLILTVGYSAIIIFAALDYVRLSYIFQKRRIYHLLPDTISRLLIKTLRPNEIYEFTKPVVLILALVPSLFLPFGLFASVALIASLGDAAASIMGIKFGKRNFPKNSNKTIIGYISGFFTSLMISIVILYFFEIHLTLFKIFMIALGGALTFLIIDLLNLKIDDNITNPLFCALIMGLLYFFL
;
A
#
# COMPACT_ATOMS: atom_id res chain seq x y z
N MET A 1 -5.28 -10.12 27.46
CA MET A 1 -4.48 -10.96 26.55
C MET A 1 -4.49 -10.32 25.17
N VAL A 2 -3.35 -10.30 24.50
CA VAL A 2 -3.20 -9.69 23.17
C VAL A 2 -4.07 -10.42 22.12
N TYR A 3 -4.04 -11.75 22.13
CA TYR A 3 -4.95 -12.56 21.32
C TYR A 3 -6.26 -12.74 22.06
N ASN A 4 -7.36 -12.29 21.46
CA ASN A 4 -8.69 -12.45 21.99
C ASN A 4 -9.69 -12.78 20.88
N ILE A 5 -10.93 -13.08 21.26
CA ILE A 5 -11.97 -13.53 20.32
C ILE A 5 -12.29 -12.49 19.23
N TYR A 6 -12.01 -11.20 19.46
CA TYR A 6 -12.24 -10.13 18.50
C TYR A 6 -11.09 -9.96 17.50
N THR A 7 -9.85 -10.31 17.87
CA THR A 7 -8.69 -10.15 16.96
C THR A 7 -8.42 -11.38 16.10
N ILE A 8 -8.79 -12.58 16.55
CA ILE A 8 -8.61 -13.85 15.82
C ILE A 8 -9.25 -13.86 14.42
N PRO A 9 -10.50 -13.37 14.21
CA PRO A 9 -11.10 -13.38 12.87
C PRO A 9 -10.30 -12.57 11.84
N VAL A 10 -9.73 -11.43 12.23
CA VAL A 10 -8.89 -10.60 11.34
C VAL A 10 -7.61 -11.36 10.97
N VAL A 11 -6.98 -12.01 11.95
CA VAL A 11 -5.78 -12.84 11.76
C VAL A 11 -6.05 -13.98 10.78
N LEU A 12 -7.16 -14.72 10.95
CA LEU A 12 -7.55 -15.79 10.05
C LEU A 12 -7.88 -15.29 8.65
N LEU A 13 -8.59 -14.16 8.53
CA LEU A 13 -8.90 -13.54 7.24
C LEU A 13 -7.63 -13.20 6.45
N PHE A 14 -6.62 -12.63 7.12
CA PHE A 14 -5.34 -12.28 6.50
C PHE A 14 -4.54 -13.52 6.12
N MET A 15 -4.54 -14.57 6.95
CA MET A 15 -3.90 -15.84 6.59
C MET A 15 -4.55 -16.47 5.36
N ILE A 16 -5.88 -16.56 5.33
CA ILE A 16 -6.63 -17.10 4.19
C ILE A 16 -6.34 -16.29 2.91
N ASN A 17 -6.33 -14.95 3.01
CA ASN A 17 -5.98 -14.09 1.88
C ASN A 17 -4.54 -14.28 1.43
N GLY A 18 -3.58 -14.43 2.34
CA GLY A 18 -2.20 -14.73 1.97
C GLY A 18 -2.09 -16.03 1.17
N PHE A 19 -2.72 -17.11 1.62
CA PHE A 19 -2.74 -18.36 0.86
C PHE A 19 -3.45 -18.22 -0.50
N GLY A 20 -4.54 -17.45 -0.56
CA GLY A 20 -5.23 -17.12 -1.82
C GLY A 20 -4.32 -16.36 -2.79
N GLN A 21 -3.58 -15.36 -2.30
CA GLN A 21 -2.59 -14.61 -3.06
C GLN A 21 -1.48 -15.52 -3.59
N LEU A 22 -0.93 -16.40 -2.75
CA LEU A 22 0.12 -17.34 -3.14
C LEU A 22 -0.37 -18.32 -4.21
N TYR A 23 -1.62 -18.77 -4.11
CA TYR A 23 -2.24 -19.60 -5.13
C TYR A 23 -2.37 -18.88 -6.48
N TYR A 24 -2.84 -17.64 -6.48
CA TYR A 24 -2.89 -16.81 -7.71
C TYR A 24 -1.48 -16.58 -8.27
N ALA A 25 -0.48 -16.30 -7.42
CA ALA A 25 0.90 -16.12 -7.82
C ALA A 25 1.49 -17.37 -8.49
N TYR A 26 1.21 -18.55 -7.93
CA TYR A 26 1.63 -19.82 -8.52
C TYR A 26 0.99 -20.03 -9.91
N MET A 27 -0.31 -19.75 -10.03
CA MET A 27 -1.03 -19.85 -11.30
C MET A 27 -0.53 -18.85 -12.35
N LEU A 28 -0.21 -17.61 -11.93
CA LEU A 28 0.44 -16.61 -12.78
C LEU A 28 1.81 -17.07 -13.24
N LYS A 29 2.65 -17.58 -12.33
CA LYS A 29 3.98 -18.10 -12.69
C LYS A 29 3.91 -19.25 -13.69
N LYS A 30 2.90 -20.12 -13.57
CA LYS A 30 2.68 -21.22 -14.52
C LYS A 30 2.27 -20.71 -15.90
N LYS A 31 1.42 -19.67 -15.97
CA LYS A 31 0.89 -19.12 -17.24
C LYS A 31 1.87 -18.16 -17.92
N TYR A 32 2.61 -17.38 -17.13
CA TYR A 32 3.51 -16.31 -17.55
C TYR A 32 4.88 -16.47 -16.86
N PRO A 33 5.66 -17.50 -17.24
CA PRO A 33 6.88 -17.87 -16.54
C PRO A 33 7.99 -16.82 -16.64
N ASN A 34 7.99 -15.98 -17.68
CA ASN A 34 9.06 -15.00 -17.91
C ASN A 34 8.69 -13.60 -17.39
N GLU A 35 7.40 -13.29 -17.36
CA GLU A 35 6.86 -11.97 -17.03
C GLU A 35 6.56 -11.85 -15.54
N HIS A 36 6.09 -12.93 -14.89
CA HIS A 36 5.68 -12.88 -13.48
C HIS A 36 6.87 -12.98 -12.52
N ASN A 37 7.08 -11.94 -11.71
CA ASN A 37 8.04 -11.97 -10.61
C ASN A 37 7.49 -12.73 -9.39
N PHE A 38 7.72 -14.04 -9.36
CA PHE A 38 7.27 -14.90 -8.26
C PHE A 38 7.95 -14.57 -6.91
N GLN A 39 9.16 -14.01 -6.90
CA GLN A 39 9.85 -13.63 -5.66
C GLN A 39 9.09 -12.52 -4.92
N ASN A 40 8.62 -11.50 -5.64
CA ASN A 40 7.78 -10.44 -5.08
C ASN A 40 6.48 -11.01 -4.49
N SER A 41 5.86 -11.97 -5.16
CA SER A 41 4.65 -12.63 -4.67
C SER A 41 4.91 -13.43 -3.39
N LEU A 42 6.04 -14.14 -3.29
CA LEU A 42 6.39 -14.87 -2.07
C LEU A 42 6.62 -13.93 -0.88
N ILE A 43 7.29 -12.80 -1.10
CA ILE A 43 7.49 -11.80 -0.05
C ILE A 43 6.13 -11.18 0.34
N THR A 44 5.26 -10.92 -0.63
CA THR A 44 3.90 -10.43 -0.37
C THR A 44 3.11 -11.42 0.50
N PHE A 45 3.21 -12.72 0.24
CA PHE A 45 2.63 -13.76 1.09
C PHE A 45 3.15 -13.69 2.54
N ILE A 46 4.47 -13.54 2.72
CA ILE A 46 5.06 -13.37 4.06
C ILE A 46 4.50 -12.11 4.75
N LEU A 47 4.37 -11.01 4.01
CA LEU A 47 3.79 -9.78 4.53
C LEU A 47 2.31 -9.92 4.91
N TRP A 48 1.52 -10.74 4.19
CA TRP A 48 0.17 -11.10 4.62
C TRP A 48 0.15 -11.85 5.95
N MET A 49 1.04 -12.84 6.10
CA MET A 49 1.15 -13.59 7.36
C MET A 49 1.57 -12.66 8.50
N ALA A 50 2.56 -11.81 8.28
CA ALA A 50 2.99 -10.81 9.25
C ALA A 50 1.86 -9.84 9.59
N GLY A 51 1.14 -9.33 8.60
CA GLY A 51 0.00 -8.43 8.81
C GLY A 51 -1.09 -9.05 9.67
N GLY A 52 -1.42 -10.32 9.44
CA GLY A 52 -2.37 -11.07 10.28
C GLY A 52 -1.84 -11.27 11.71
N LEU A 53 -0.61 -11.78 11.87
CA LEU A 53 -0.03 -12.14 13.17
C LEU A 53 0.31 -10.92 14.04
N LEU A 54 0.63 -9.78 13.43
CA LEU A 54 0.93 -8.53 14.14
C LEU A 54 -0.34 -7.78 14.56
N TYR A 55 -1.49 -8.01 13.91
CA TYR A 55 -2.73 -7.25 14.18
C TYR A 55 -3.14 -7.20 15.66
N PRO A 56 -3.16 -8.32 16.42
CA PRO A 56 -3.53 -8.27 17.83
C PRO A 56 -2.57 -7.45 18.68
N LEU A 57 -1.28 -7.40 18.30
CA LEU A 57 -0.20 -6.76 19.06
C LEU A 57 -0.26 -5.23 19.04
N PHE A 58 -1.04 -4.62 18.14
CA PHE A 58 -1.22 -3.17 18.12
C PHE A 58 -2.09 -2.64 19.26
N TYR A 59 -2.85 -3.51 19.93
CA TYR A 59 -3.65 -3.13 21.08
C TYR A 59 -2.89 -3.44 22.38
N THR A 60 -2.21 -2.44 22.92
CA THR A 60 -1.32 -2.59 24.08
C THR A 60 -2.07 -2.73 25.41
N ARG A 61 -3.29 -2.19 25.51
CA ARG A 61 -4.14 -2.26 26.70
C ARG A 61 -5.34 -3.18 26.49
N ASP A 62 -5.73 -3.85 27.56
CA ASP A 62 -6.87 -4.78 27.56
C ASP A 62 -7.99 -4.27 28.48
N THR A 63 -8.67 -3.20 28.06
CA THR A 63 -9.81 -2.61 28.77
C THR A 63 -11.13 -2.93 28.06
N ILE A 64 -12.26 -2.80 28.76
CA ILE A 64 -13.59 -3.00 28.15
C ILE A 64 -13.82 -2.06 26.96
N HIS A 65 -13.34 -0.82 27.04
CA HIS A 65 -13.44 0.16 25.98
C HIS A 65 -12.58 -0.23 24.77
N VAL A 66 -11.32 -0.62 24.98
CA VAL A 66 -10.45 -1.08 23.88
C VAL A 66 -11.04 -2.32 23.19
N ARG A 67 -11.60 -3.28 23.96
CA ARG A 67 -12.28 -4.45 23.42
C ARG A 67 -13.50 -4.09 22.56
N TRP A 68 -14.25 -3.06 22.93
CA TRP A 68 -15.35 -2.55 22.11
C TRP A 68 -14.86 -2.08 20.74
N PHE A 69 -13.80 -1.27 20.70
CA PHE A 69 -13.19 -0.80 19.44
C PHE A 69 -12.56 -1.94 18.64
N GLN A 70 -11.95 -2.94 19.29
CA GLN A 70 -11.50 -4.16 18.61
C GLN A 70 -12.65 -4.93 17.95
N SER A 71 -13.78 -5.09 18.65
CA SER A 71 -14.98 -5.74 18.12
C SER A 71 -15.56 -4.95 16.94
N LEU A 72 -15.56 -3.62 17.02
CA LEU A 72 -15.99 -2.75 15.94
C LEU A 72 -15.07 -2.86 14.72
N ALA A 73 -13.75 -2.79 14.92
CA ALA A 73 -12.75 -2.96 13.86
C ALA A 73 -12.90 -4.32 13.17
N MET A 74 -13.03 -5.40 13.95
CA MET A 74 -13.26 -6.75 13.45
C MET A 74 -14.55 -6.81 12.61
N THR A 75 -15.64 -6.23 13.10
CA THR A 75 -16.91 -6.20 12.37
C THR A 75 -16.76 -5.48 11.04
N ILE A 76 -16.09 -4.33 11.01
CA ILE A 76 -15.85 -3.57 9.78
C ILE A 76 -14.97 -4.36 8.81
N ILE A 77 -13.83 -4.86 9.27
CA ILE A 77 -12.83 -5.54 8.42
C ILE A 77 -13.36 -6.89 7.92
N CYS A 78 -13.96 -7.71 8.78
CA CYS A 78 -14.32 -9.10 8.47
C CYS A 78 -15.74 -9.27 7.96
N ILE A 79 -16.65 -8.32 8.22
CA ILE A 79 -18.07 -8.44 7.82
C ILE A 79 -18.41 -7.35 6.81
N TYR A 80 -18.33 -6.08 7.17
CA TYR A 80 -18.80 -5.00 6.28
C TYR A 80 -17.96 -4.86 5.01
N THR A 81 -16.63 -4.97 5.12
CA THR A 81 -15.75 -4.87 3.95
C THR A 81 -16.01 -6.00 2.94
N PRO A 82 -16.03 -7.30 3.32
CA PRO A 82 -16.41 -8.38 2.40
C PRO A 82 -17.83 -8.26 1.86
N LEU A 83 -18.81 -7.86 2.68
CA LEU A 83 -20.19 -7.64 2.22
C LEU A 83 -20.27 -6.51 1.19
N PHE A 84 -19.53 -5.43 1.39
CA PHE A 84 -19.46 -4.33 0.43
C PHE A 84 -18.86 -4.78 -0.92
N ILE A 85 -17.75 -5.53 -0.87
CA ILE A 85 -17.15 -6.12 -2.08
C ILE A 85 -18.14 -7.06 -2.77
N PHE A 86 -18.79 -7.95 -2.01
CA PHE A 86 -19.80 -8.85 -2.55
C PHE A 86 -20.96 -8.09 -3.18
N ALA A 87 -21.47 -7.04 -2.54
CA ALA A 87 -22.54 -6.20 -3.07
C ALA A 87 -22.16 -5.55 -4.40
N ILE A 88 -20.93 -5.02 -4.52
CA ILE A 88 -20.40 -4.48 -5.78
C ILE A 88 -20.39 -5.57 -6.86
N LEU A 89 -19.80 -6.74 -6.58
CA LEU A 89 -19.69 -7.82 -7.56
C LEU A 89 -21.05 -8.40 -7.95
N PHE A 90 -21.96 -8.52 -6.99
CA PHE A 90 -23.34 -8.96 -7.21
C PHE A 90 -24.10 -7.97 -8.10
N PHE A 91 -23.96 -6.66 -7.85
CA PHE A 91 -24.53 -5.63 -8.70
C PHE A 91 -23.98 -5.70 -10.13
N GLN A 92 -22.66 -5.86 -10.29
CA GLN A 92 -22.05 -6.03 -11.62
C GLN A 92 -22.56 -7.32 -12.31
N TYR A 93 -22.72 -8.42 -11.56
CA TYR A 93 -23.27 -9.67 -12.08
C TYR A 93 -24.71 -9.51 -12.59
N LEU A 94 -25.60 -8.88 -11.80
CA LEU A 94 -26.99 -8.64 -12.20
C LEU A 94 -27.08 -7.75 -13.45
N PHE A 95 -26.29 -6.67 -13.50
CA PHE A 95 -26.39 -5.68 -14.57
C PHE A 95 -25.72 -6.12 -15.87
N ILE A 96 -24.64 -6.90 -15.80
CA ILE A 96 -23.85 -7.28 -16.99
C ILE A 96 -24.25 -8.67 -17.45
N THR A 97 -24.20 -9.65 -16.56
CA THR A 97 -24.32 -11.05 -16.94
C THR A 97 -25.76 -11.42 -17.29
N ILE A 98 -26.73 -10.88 -16.55
CA ILE A 98 -28.15 -11.20 -16.76
C ILE A 98 -28.78 -10.31 -17.83
N HIS A 99 -28.46 -9.01 -17.84
CA HIS A 99 -29.17 -8.05 -18.70
C HIS A 99 -28.50 -7.82 -20.06
N ASP A 100 -27.20 -8.05 -20.21
CA ASP A 100 -26.47 -7.63 -21.41
C ASP A 100 -25.28 -8.54 -21.74
N HIS A 101 -25.56 -9.71 -22.32
CA HIS A 101 -24.52 -10.66 -22.75
C HIS A 101 -23.47 -10.05 -23.69
N LYS A 102 -23.81 -9.01 -24.46
CA LYS A 102 -22.83 -8.32 -25.33
C LYS A 102 -21.78 -7.58 -24.50
N LYS A 103 -22.15 -7.02 -23.34
CA LYS A 103 -21.16 -6.40 -22.42
C LYS A 103 -20.21 -7.42 -21.81
N VAL A 104 -20.64 -8.66 -21.57
CA VAL A 104 -19.74 -9.72 -21.11
C VAL A 104 -18.64 -9.98 -22.14
N GLU A 105 -18.98 -9.95 -23.44
CA GLU A 105 -18.00 -10.13 -24.50
C GLU A 105 -17.07 -8.92 -24.67
N ALA A 106 -17.58 -7.71 -24.46
CA ALA A 106 -16.79 -6.49 -24.48
C ALA A 106 -15.83 -6.39 -23.28
N ARG A 107 -16.20 -6.91 -22.11
CA ARG A 107 -15.36 -6.90 -20.90
C ARG A 107 -14.45 -8.12 -20.79
N LYS A 108 -13.69 -8.35 -21.84
CA LYS A 108 -12.64 -9.36 -21.91
C LYS A 108 -11.27 -8.73 -21.63
N ILE A 109 -10.31 -9.55 -21.19
CA ILE A 109 -8.94 -9.07 -20.94
C ILE A 109 -8.30 -8.58 -22.24
N GLU A 110 -8.64 -9.20 -23.38
CA GLU A 110 -8.14 -8.81 -24.70
C GLU A 110 -8.54 -7.36 -25.04
N ALA A 111 -9.81 -6.99 -24.83
CA ALA A 111 -10.28 -5.61 -25.03
C ALA A 111 -9.58 -4.63 -24.08
N PHE A 112 -9.37 -5.01 -22.81
CA PHE A 112 -8.60 -4.19 -21.88
C PHE A 112 -7.16 -3.96 -22.36
N LEU A 113 -6.49 -5.00 -22.89
CA LEU A 113 -5.13 -4.88 -23.40
C LEU A 113 -5.07 -4.00 -24.64
N GLU A 114 -6.06 -4.10 -25.53
CA GLU A 114 -6.19 -3.21 -26.69
C GLU A 114 -6.35 -1.74 -26.26
N ASP A 115 -7.31 -1.45 -25.36
CA ASP A 115 -7.51 -0.10 -24.81
C ASP A 115 -6.25 0.42 -24.10
N PHE A 116 -5.53 -0.48 -23.42
CA PHE A 116 -4.31 -0.14 -22.69
C PHE A 116 -3.15 0.24 -23.61
N GLU A 117 -2.99 -0.49 -24.71
CA GLU A 117 -2.01 -0.18 -25.75
C GLU A 117 -2.36 1.12 -26.50
N GLU A 118 -3.65 1.34 -26.79
CA GLU A 118 -4.12 2.57 -27.44
C GLU A 118 -3.87 3.80 -26.57
N PHE A 119 -4.13 3.69 -25.26
CA PHE A 119 -3.89 4.79 -24.31
C PHE A 119 -2.39 5.06 -24.07
N ASN A 120 -1.53 4.04 -24.19
CA ASN A 120 -0.10 4.15 -23.92
C ASN A 120 0.77 3.77 -25.14
N PRO A 121 0.67 4.50 -26.28
CA PRO A 121 1.31 4.11 -27.54
C PRO A 121 2.85 4.09 -27.45
N LYS A 122 3.43 4.91 -26.57
CA LYS A 122 4.89 4.96 -26.33
C LYS A 122 5.46 3.64 -25.84
N TRP A 123 4.62 2.77 -25.27
CA TRP A 123 5.05 1.48 -24.73
C TRP A 123 5.27 0.44 -25.81
N ARG A 124 4.64 0.59 -27.00
CA ARG A 124 5.01 -0.19 -28.19
C ARG A 124 6.45 0.07 -28.65
N THR A 125 6.97 1.26 -28.37
CA THR A 125 8.29 1.71 -28.85
C THR A 125 9.41 1.59 -27.81
N ASN A 126 9.18 0.97 -26.65
CA ASN A 126 10.12 0.95 -25.51
C ASN A 126 10.61 2.36 -25.09
N GLN A 127 9.82 3.40 -25.36
CA GLN A 127 10.16 4.77 -24.98
C GLN A 127 9.69 5.06 -23.55
N GLU A 128 10.40 5.98 -22.89
CA GLU A 128 10.18 6.37 -21.49
C GLU A 128 8.69 6.65 -21.17
N THR A 129 8.28 6.20 -19.99
CA THR A 129 6.92 6.40 -19.48
C THR A 129 6.51 7.86 -19.50
N SER A 130 5.26 8.14 -19.87
CA SER A 130 4.75 9.50 -19.89
C SER A 130 4.74 10.08 -18.47
N LEU A 131 5.18 11.33 -18.32
CA LEU A 131 5.18 12.06 -17.04
C LEU A 131 3.78 12.10 -16.42
N ILE A 132 2.74 12.19 -17.25
CA ILE A 132 1.34 12.22 -16.81
C ILE A 132 0.94 10.88 -16.18
N THR A 133 1.26 9.75 -16.82
CA THR A 133 0.97 8.41 -16.28
C THR A 133 1.71 8.21 -14.95
N ASP A 134 2.97 8.63 -14.87
CA ASP A 134 3.75 8.51 -13.63
C ASP A 134 3.17 9.38 -12.50
N LEU A 135 2.77 10.63 -12.79
CA LEU A 135 2.13 11.52 -11.84
C LEU A 135 0.83 10.93 -11.26
N HIS A 136 -0.05 10.40 -12.13
CA HIS A 136 -1.29 9.76 -11.67
C HIS A 136 -0.98 8.58 -10.75
N ARG A 137 -0.03 7.70 -11.13
CA ARG A 137 0.37 6.57 -10.31
C ARG A 137 0.90 7.02 -8.94
N LYS A 138 1.80 8.01 -8.91
CA LYS A 138 2.39 8.52 -7.66
C LYS A 138 1.36 9.18 -6.74
N MET A 139 0.34 9.83 -7.30
CA MET A 139 -0.79 10.36 -6.52
C MET A 139 -1.55 9.24 -5.78
N PHE A 140 -1.76 8.08 -6.41
CA PHE A 140 -2.37 6.92 -5.74
C PHE A 140 -1.45 6.31 -4.65
N HIS A 141 -0.13 6.40 -4.80
CA HIS A 141 0.81 5.94 -3.77
C HIS A 141 0.91 6.92 -2.59
N PHE A 142 0.63 8.21 -2.82
CA PHE A 142 0.56 9.22 -1.75
C PHE A 142 -0.71 9.11 -0.90
N LEU A 143 -1.82 8.65 -1.49
CA LEU A 143 -3.12 8.57 -0.82
C LEU A 143 -3.08 7.83 0.53
N PRO A 144 -2.44 6.64 0.69
CA PRO A 144 -2.32 5.98 1.98
C PRO A 144 -1.68 6.85 3.06
N ALA A 145 -0.55 7.52 2.75
CA ALA A 145 0.16 8.37 3.71
C ALA A 145 -0.69 9.59 4.12
N ALA A 146 -1.36 10.23 3.16
CA ALA A 146 -2.25 11.35 3.43
C ALA A 146 -3.44 10.96 4.33
N ILE A 147 -4.06 9.79 4.07
CA ILE A 147 -5.16 9.26 4.89
C ILE A 147 -4.66 8.96 6.31
N ILE A 148 -3.53 8.28 6.47
CA ILE A 148 -2.93 7.95 7.76
C ILE A 148 -2.74 9.20 8.63
N ILE A 149 -2.11 10.24 8.06
CA ILE A 149 -1.84 11.49 8.77
C ILE A 149 -3.14 12.22 9.13
N SER A 150 -4.09 12.25 8.20
CA SER A 150 -5.39 12.88 8.44
C SER A 150 -6.16 12.19 9.56
N LEU A 151 -6.17 10.85 9.58
CA LEU A 151 -6.82 10.06 10.64
C LEU A 151 -6.17 10.29 12.00
N TRP A 152 -4.83 10.35 12.05
CA TRP A 152 -4.11 10.63 13.28
C TRP A 152 -4.39 12.04 13.82
N VAL A 153 -4.26 13.05 12.97
CA VAL A 153 -4.54 14.45 13.34
C VAL A 153 -5.98 14.61 13.83
N PHE A 154 -6.93 13.97 13.15
CA PHE A 154 -8.32 13.93 13.61
C PHE A 154 -8.45 13.26 14.97
N ALA A 155 -7.85 12.08 15.17
CA ALA A 155 -8.00 11.32 16.41
C ALA A 155 -7.40 12.03 17.62
N VAL A 156 -6.19 12.59 17.48
CA VAL A 156 -5.48 13.23 18.59
C VAL A 156 -6.01 14.64 18.86
N HIS A 157 -6.09 15.50 17.84
CA HIS A 157 -6.37 16.91 18.04
C HIS A 157 -7.87 17.25 18.05
N ILE A 158 -8.68 16.55 17.25
CA ILE A 158 -10.11 16.84 17.17
C ILE A 158 -10.87 15.95 18.16
N TRP A 159 -10.75 14.64 18.04
CA TRP A 159 -11.50 13.70 18.86
C TRP A 159 -11.03 13.69 20.32
N GLY A 160 -9.72 13.57 20.54
CA GLY A 160 -9.14 13.58 21.89
C GLY A 160 -9.20 14.96 22.53
N TYR A 161 -8.50 15.93 21.94
CA TYR A 161 -8.33 17.25 22.56
C TYR A 161 -9.55 18.17 22.47
N LEU A 162 -10.03 18.48 21.26
CA LEU A 162 -11.11 19.46 21.08
C LEU A 162 -12.47 18.98 21.61
N TRP A 163 -12.80 17.71 21.38
CA TRP A 163 -14.08 17.14 21.83
C TRP A 163 -14.02 16.55 23.24
N GLY A 164 -12.84 16.24 23.78
CA GLY A 164 -12.71 15.55 25.06
C GLY A 164 -13.36 14.17 25.04
N ALA A 165 -13.42 13.52 23.87
CA ALA A 165 -14.11 12.25 23.70
C ALA A 165 -13.39 11.10 24.42
N ASP A 166 -12.10 11.25 24.69
CA ASP A 166 -11.29 10.34 25.48
C ASP A 166 -11.87 10.11 26.89
N LYS A 167 -12.40 11.17 27.52
CA LYS A 167 -13.06 11.10 28.84
C LYS A 167 -14.38 10.32 28.82
N ILE A 168 -15.07 10.31 27.68
CA ILE A 168 -16.37 9.65 27.51
C ILE A 168 -16.17 8.18 27.13
N TRP A 169 -15.29 7.93 26.16
CA TRP A 169 -15.08 6.62 25.57
C TRP A 169 -14.01 5.79 26.25
N GLY A 170 -13.21 6.38 27.16
CA GLY A 170 -12.21 5.66 27.96
C GLY A 170 -11.00 5.15 27.16
N ILE A 171 -10.77 5.68 25.96
CA ILE A 171 -9.57 5.44 25.14
C ILE A 171 -8.90 6.76 24.81
N THR A 172 -7.57 6.78 24.68
CA THR A 172 -6.86 8.02 24.33
C THR A 172 -7.02 8.36 22.85
N GLY A 173 -6.78 9.61 22.46
CA GLY A 173 -6.77 10.01 21.05
C GLY A 173 -5.77 9.21 20.21
N GLU A 174 -4.63 8.83 20.79
CA GLU A 174 -3.62 7.99 20.11
C GLU A 174 -4.15 6.57 19.85
N GLU A 175 -4.78 5.94 20.85
CA GLU A 175 -5.38 4.61 20.68
C GLU A 175 -6.52 4.63 19.67
N TYR A 176 -7.33 5.69 19.68
CA TYR A 176 -8.36 5.89 18.68
C TYR A 176 -7.76 6.08 17.28
N GLY A 177 -6.62 6.79 17.18
CA GLY A 177 -5.85 6.94 15.94
C GLY A 177 -5.35 5.61 15.41
N ILE A 178 -4.75 4.77 16.27
CA ILE A 178 -4.32 3.41 15.91
C ILE A 178 -5.52 2.59 15.45
N PHE A 179 -6.65 2.61 16.17
CA PHE A 179 -7.88 1.93 15.78
C PHE A 179 -8.35 2.35 14.37
N LEU A 180 -8.39 3.66 14.08
CA LEU A 180 -8.80 4.17 12.77
C LEU A 180 -7.85 3.73 11.66
N ILE A 181 -6.54 3.89 11.87
CA ILE A 181 -5.50 3.53 10.91
C ILE A 181 -5.56 2.03 10.60
N LEU A 182 -5.67 1.18 11.63
CA LEU A 182 -5.79 -0.27 11.44
C LEU A 182 -7.08 -0.63 10.70
N THR A 183 -8.22 -0.07 11.11
CA THR A 183 -9.51 -0.39 10.52
C THR A 183 -9.56 -0.01 9.05
N VAL A 184 -9.14 1.21 8.71
CA VAL A 184 -9.12 1.71 7.32
C VAL A 184 -8.04 1.00 6.51
N GLY A 185 -6.82 0.85 7.06
CA GLY A 185 -5.70 0.21 6.38
C GLY A 185 -5.94 -1.26 6.05
N TYR A 186 -6.43 -2.05 7.01
CA TYR A 186 -6.74 -3.46 6.80
C TYR A 186 -7.92 -3.63 5.84
N SER A 187 -8.96 -2.79 5.95
CA SER A 187 -10.07 -2.81 4.98
C SER A 187 -9.61 -2.46 3.57
N ALA A 188 -8.75 -1.45 3.42
CA ALA A 188 -8.17 -1.07 2.13
C ALA A 188 -7.35 -2.21 1.52
N ILE A 189 -6.52 -2.90 2.30
CA ILE A 189 -5.78 -4.10 1.86
C ILE A 189 -6.74 -5.14 1.27
N ILE A 190 -7.84 -5.47 1.96
CA ILE A 190 -8.82 -6.45 1.47
C ILE A 190 -9.52 -5.97 0.19
N ILE A 191 -9.89 -4.69 0.10
CA ILE A 191 -10.54 -4.11 -1.09
C ILE A 191 -9.61 -4.17 -2.30
N PHE A 192 -8.36 -3.74 -2.16
CA PHE A 192 -7.38 -3.78 -3.26
C PHE A 192 -6.99 -5.22 -3.63
N ALA A 193 -6.93 -6.14 -2.65
CA ALA A 193 -6.71 -7.56 -2.93
C ALA A 193 -7.88 -8.18 -3.71
N ALA A 194 -9.12 -7.86 -3.35
CA ALA A 194 -10.30 -8.32 -4.09
C ALA A 194 -10.32 -7.77 -5.52
N LEU A 195 -9.96 -6.50 -5.70
CA LEU A 195 -9.75 -5.91 -7.03
C LEU A 195 -8.73 -6.73 -7.84
N ASP A 196 -7.60 -7.08 -7.23
CA ASP A 196 -6.58 -7.91 -7.88
C ASP A 196 -7.08 -9.32 -8.21
N TYR A 197 -7.85 -9.97 -7.34
CA TYR A 197 -8.41 -11.29 -7.64
C TYR A 197 -9.39 -11.24 -8.81
N VAL A 198 -10.26 -10.23 -8.87
CA VAL A 198 -11.17 -10.05 -10.00
C VAL A 198 -10.38 -9.77 -11.28
N ARG A 199 -9.44 -8.83 -11.22
CA ARG A 199 -8.59 -8.42 -12.34
C ARG A 199 -7.73 -9.55 -12.86
N LEU A 200 -7.14 -10.38 -12.00
CA LEU A 200 -6.26 -11.48 -12.38
C LEU A 200 -7.02 -12.78 -12.66
N SER A 201 -8.34 -12.82 -12.46
CA SER A 201 -9.13 -14.03 -12.69
C SER A 201 -9.12 -14.55 -14.13
N TYR A 202 -8.67 -13.74 -15.11
CA TYR A 202 -8.50 -14.18 -16.51
C TYR A 202 -7.46 -15.30 -16.66
N ILE A 203 -6.62 -15.57 -15.65
CA ILE A 203 -5.73 -16.73 -15.65
C ILE A 203 -6.50 -18.05 -15.56
N PHE A 204 -7.72 -18.03 -15.03
CA PHE A 204 -8.58 -19.22 -14.90
C PHE A 204 -9.56 -19.34 -16.07
N GLN A 205 -9.25 -20.20 -17.03
CA GLN A 205 -10.06 -20.37 -18.25
C GLN A 205 -11.56 -20.64 -18.00
N LYS A 206 -11.89 -21.46 -16.99
CA LYS A 206 -13.27 -21.89 -16.69
C LYS A 206 -14.00 -21.05 -15.64
N ARG A 207 -13.29 -20.17 -14.91
CA ARG A 207 -13.83 -19.41 -13.76
C ARG A 207 -13.43 -17.93 -13.81
N ARG A 208 -13.41 -17.35 -15.00
CA ARG A 208 -13.08 -15.94 -15.18
C ARG A 208 -14.23 -15.06 -14.68
N ILE A 209 -13.93 -14.24 -13.67
CA ILE A 209 -14.85 -13.22 -13.14
C ILE A 209 -14.43 -11.80 -13.55
N TYR A 210 -13.46 -11.69 -14.47
CA TYR A 210 -12.91 -10.42 -14.97
C TYR A 210 -13.99 -9.46 -15.48
N HIS A 211 -15.02 -10.01 -16.14
CA HIS A 211 -16.16 -9.24 -16.65
C HIS A 211 -16.95 -8.50 -15.56
N LEU A 212 -16.79 -8.88 -14.28
CA LEU A 212 -17.38 -8.19 -13.13
C LEU A 212 -16.58 -6.96 -12.69
N LEU A 213 -15.41 -6.69 -13.28
CA LEU A 213 -14.64 -5.49 -13.02
C LEU A 213 -15.45 -4.25 -13.49
N PRO A 214 -15.72 -3.26 -12.62
CA PRO A 214 -16.45 -2.06 -13.02
C PRO A 214 -15.67 -1.20 -14.04
N ASP A 215 -16.36 -0.63 -15.04
CA ASP A 215 -15.73 0.18 -16.10
C ASP A 215 -14.93 1.38 -15.56
N THR A 216 -15.42 2.02 -14.50
CA THR A 216 -14.71 3.14 -13.85
C THR A 216 -13.37 2.68 -13.28
N ILE A 217 -13.33 1.48 -12.71
CA ILE A 217 -12.11 0.89 -12.15
C ILE A 217 -11.20 0.41 -13.28
N SER A 218 -11.74 -0.21 -14.33
CA SER A 218 -10.98 -0.59 -15.52
C SER A 218 -10.27 0.61 -16.15
N ARG A 219 -11.00 1.71 -16.41
CA ARG A 219 -10.44 2.96 -16.94
C ARG A 219 -9.41 3.59 -16.01
N LEU A 220 -9.59 3.45 -14.70
CA LEU A 220 -8.60 3.90 -13.74
C LEU A 220 -7.31 3.08 -13.84
N LEU A 221 -7.42 1.76 -13.89
CA LEU A 221 -6.29 0.84 -14.01
C LEU A 221 -5.48 1.09 -15.28
N ILE A 222 -6.14 1.37 -16.42
CA ILE A 222 -5.48 1.73 -17.68
C ILE A 222 -4.55 2.94 -17.53
N LYS A 223 -4.91 3.89 -16.67
CA LYS A 223 -4.14 5.12 -16.42
C LYS A 223 -3.02 4.94 -15.41
N THR A 224 -3.03 3.87 -14.61
CA THR A 224 -2.12 3.73 -13.44
C THR A 224 -1.17 2.55 -13.52
N LEU A 225 -1.57 1.43 -14.14
CA LEU A 225 -0.77 0.20 -14.19
C LEU A 225 0.43 0.35 -15.12
N ARG A 226 1.58 -0.24 -14.76
CA ARG A 226 2.72 -0.46 -15.66
C ARG A 226 2.53 -1.72 -16.51
N PRO A 227 3.24 -1.90 -17.65
CA PRO A 227 3.12 -3.09 -18.48
C PRO A 227 3.35 -4.39 -17.71
N ASN A 228 4.39 -4.42 -16.89
CA ASN A 228 4.73 -5.61 -16.10
C ASN A 228 3.67 -5.89 -15.02
N GLU A 229 2.93 -4.88 -14.58
CA GLU A 229 1.88 -5.00 -13.56
C GLU A 229 0.59 -5.62 -14.10
N ILE A 230 0.47 -5.82 -15.42
CA ILE A 230 -0.62 -6.61 -16.01
C ILE A 230 -0.56 -8.05 -15.48
N TYR A 231 0.64 -8.59 -15.32
CA TYR A 231 0.90 -9.98 -14.91
C TYR A 231 1.30 -10.10 -13.43
N GLU A 232 1.20 -9.03 -12.66
CA GLU A 232 1.55 -8.98 -11.24
C GLU A 232 0.42 -8.38 -10.42
N PHE A 233 0.45 -8.55 -9.11
CA PHE A 233 -0.43 -7.83 -8.19
C PHE A 233 -0.13 -6.34 -8.20
N THR A 234 -1.16 -5.54 -7.92
CA THR A 234 -0.97 -4.08 -7.82
C THR A 234 -0.13 -3.73 -6.60
N LYS A 235 0.66 -2.67 -6.73
CA LYS A 235 1.59 -2.21 -5.68
C LYS A 235 0.94 -1.66 -4.40
N PRO A 236 -0.29 -1.08 -4.40
CA PRO A 236 -0.90 -0.55 -3.18
C PRO A 236 -1.05 -1.57 -2.05
N VAL A 237 -1.46 -2.81 -2.33
CA VAL A 237 -1.57 -3.88 -1.31
C VAL A 237 -0.23 -4.12 -0.64
N VAL A 238 0.80 -4.26 -1.48
CA VAL A 238 2.16 -4.57 -1.06
C VAL A 238 2.75 -3.43 -0.23
N LEU A 239 2.56 -2.18 -0.66
CA LEU A 239 2.99 -0.99 0.05
C LEU A 239 2.38 -0.92 1.46
N ILE A 240 1.05 -1.06 1.57
CA ILE A 240 0.37 -0.95 2.86
C ILE A 240 0.81 -2.11 3.78
N LEU A 241 0.93 -3.33 3.26
CA LEU A 241 1.43 -4.47 4.02
C LEU A 241 2.88 -4.28 4.51
N ALA A 242 3.76 -3.70 3.68
CA ALA A 242 5.14 -3.39 4.05
C ALA A 242 5.24 -2.30 5.12
N LEU A 243 4.23 -1.44 5.26
CA LEU A 243 4.14 -0.43 6.32
C LEU A 243 3.66 -1.00 7.66
N VAL A 244 3.00 -2.16 7.69
CA VAL A 244 2.43 -2.73 8.93
C VAL A 244 3.45 -2.87 10.06
N PRO A 245 4.68 -3.40 9.84
CA PRO A 245 5.66 -3.52 10.93
C PRO A 245 6.06 -2.15 11.52
N SER A 246 6.03 -1.08 10.72
CA SER A 246 6.41 0.26 11.17
C SER A 246 5.38 0.92 12.08
N LEU A 247 4.17 0.37 12.22
CA LEU A 247 3.16 0.83 13.18
C LEU A 247 3.56 0.60 14.65
N PHE A 248 4.56 -0.25 14.92
CA PHE A 248 5.14 -0.39 16.28
C PHE A 248 6.09 0.75 16.64
N LEU A 249 6.47 1.59 15.68
CA LEU A 249 7.30 2.77 15.92
C LEU A 249 6.40 3.96 16.34
N PRO A 250 6.99 4.99 16.97
CA PRO A 250 6.30 6.25 17.21
C PRO A 250 5.68 6.81 15.92
N PHE A 251 4.55 7.48 16.06
CA PHE A 251 3.74 7.89 14.90
C PHE A 251 4.52 8.76 13.92
N GLY A 252 5.39 9.66 14.38
CA GLY A 252 6.21 10.49 13.50
C GLY A 252 7.19 9.67 12.65
N LEU A 253 7.74 8.58 13.20
CA LEU A 253 8.57 7.65 12.43
C LEU A 253 7.75 6.90 11.39
N PHE A 254 6.62 6.33 11.82
CA PHE A 254 5.69 5.64 10.92
C PHE A 254 5.25 6.52 9.74
N ALA A 255 4.82 7.75 10.03
CA ALA A 255 4.40 8.73 9.04
C ALA A 255 5.57 9.12 8.11
N SER A 256 6.78 9.28 8.65
CA SER A 256 7.97 9.57 7.84
C SER A 256 8.26 8.44 6.86
N VAL A 257 8.21 7.18 7.30
CA VAL A 257 8.42 6.00 6.44
C VAL A 257 7.37 5.95 5.32
N ALA A 258 6.09 6.16 5.65
CA ALA A 258 5.01 6.18 4.67
C ALA A 258 5.18 7.31 3.62
N LEU A 259 5.67 8.48 4.04
CA LEU A 259 5.92 9.61 3.14
C LEU A 259 7.21 9.46 2.33
N ILE A 260 8.26 8.84 2.87
CA ILE A 260 9.46 8.47 2.09
C ILE A 260 9.04 7.54 0.94
N ALA A 261 8.30 6.48 1.26
CA ALA A 261 7.86 5.48 0.29
C ALA A 261 6.91 6.03 -0.79
N SER A 262 6.27 7.17 -0.54
CA SER A 262 5.35 7.80 -1.49
C SER A 262 5.93 9.06 -2.13
N LEU A 263 6.17 10.13 -1.36
CA LEU A 263 6.67 11.41 -1.86
C LEU A 263 8.15 11.39 -2.22
N GLY A 264 8.99 10.67 -1.46
CA GLY A 264 10.41 10.52 -1.78
C GLY A 264 10.61 9.81 -3.13
N ASP A 265 9.92 8.69 -3.29
CA ASP A 265 9.87 7.92 -4.55
C ASP A 265 9.19 8.70 -5.70
N ALA A 266 8.14 9.48 -5.42
CA ALA A 266 7.53 10.37 -6.41
C ALA A 266 8.51 11.45 -6.90
N ALA A 267 9.21 12.13 -5.99
CA ALA A 267 10.19 13.14 -6.34
C ALA A 267 11.35 12.56 -7.15
N ALA A 268 11.84 11.37 -6.77
CA ALA A 268 12.89 10.68 -7.52
C ALA A 268 12.46 10.39 -8.97
N SER A 269 11.25 9.86 -9.15
CA SER A 269 10.72 9.51 -10.47
C SER A 269 10.45 10.75 -11.33
N ILE A 270 9.72 11.74 -10.81
CA ILE A 270 9.33 12.95 -11.56
C ILE A 270 10.54 13.78 -11.96
N MET A 271 11.47 14.02 -11.03
CA MET A 271 12.69 14.77 -11.32
C MET A 271 13.61 13.98 -12.25
N GLY A 272 13.66 12.66 -12.09
CA GLY A 272 14.41 11.78 -12.97
C GLY A 272 13.92 11.81 -14.41
N ILE A 273 12.61 11.71 -14.64
CA ILE A 273 12.01 11.77 -15.99
C ILE A 273 12.15 13.17 -16.60
N LYS A 274 11.95 14.23 -15.81
CA LYS A 274 11.91 15.61 -16.34
C LYS A 274 13.30 16.20 -16.61
N PHE A 275 14.27 15.89 -15.76
CA PHE A 275 15.59 16.55 -15.79
C PHE A 275 16.77 15.56 -15.92
N GLY A 276 16.53 14.27 -15.70
CA GLY A 276 17.56 13.25 -15.78
C GLY A 276 18.08 13.06 -17.20
N LYS A 277 19.38 13.28 -17.38
CA LYS A 277 20.08 13.02 -18.66
C LYS A 277 21.00 11.80 -18.62
N ARG A 278 21.34 11.34 -17.41
CA ARG A 278 22.33 10.30 -17.19
C ARG A 278 21.78 9.24 -16.25
N ASN A 279 21.60 8.05 -16.79
CA ASN A 279 21.19 6.87 -16.04
C ASN A 279 22.33 6.37 -15.15
N PHE A 280 21.97 5.96 -13.94
CA PHE A 280 22.89 5.36 -12.98
C PHE A 280 22.13 4.35 -12.11
N PRO A 281 22.71 3.18 -11.79
CA PRO A 281 23.81 2.53 -12.51
C PRO A 281 23.49 2.39 -14.02
N LYS A 282 24.49 2.15 -14.88
CA LYS A 282 24.28 2.12 -16.36
C LYS A 282 23.20 1.14 -16.83
N ASN A 283 22.89 0.13 -16.02
CA ASN A 283 21.88 -0.90 -16.31
C ASN A 283 20.51 -0.61 -15.67
N SER A 284 20.31 0.60 -15.12
CA SER A 284 19.07 1.04 -14.48
C SER A 284 18.41 2.15 -15.29
N ASN A 285 17.09 2.24 -15.21
CA ASN A 285 16.31 3.35 -15.76
C ASN A 285 16.25 4.56 -14.81
N LYS A 286 16.90 4.47 -13.64
CA LYS A 286 16.98 5.57 -12.66
C LYS A 286 18.13 6.51 -13.03
N THR A 287 17.97 7.79 -12.68
CA THR A 287 18.95 8.85 -13.01
C THR A 287 19.57 9.42 -11.75
N ILE A 288 20.77 9.99 -11.88
CA ILE A 288 21.47 10.65 -10.77
C ILE A 288 20.60 11.77 -10.17
N ILE A 289 19.91 12.54 -11.02
CA ILE A 289 19.01 13.61 -10.58
C ILE A 289 17.82 13.03 -9.81
N GLY A 290 17.27 11.89 -10.24
CA GLY A 290 16.24 11.19 -9.49
C GLY A 290 16.71 10.78 -8.10
N TYR A 291 17.87 10.16 -7.99
CA TYR A 291 18.44 9.76 -6.69
C TYR A 291 18.67 10.94 -5.74
N ILE A 292 19.29 12.01 -6.24
CA ILE A 292 19.54 13.22 -5.44
C ILE A 292 18.21 13.83 -4.97
N SER A 293 17.22 13.92 -5.86
CA SER A 293 15.90 14.48 -5.53
C SER A 293 15.19 13.63 -4.47
N GLY A 294 15.15 12.31 -4.66
CA GLY A 294 14.54 11.39 -3.69
C GLY A 294 15.21 11.44 -2.32
N PHE A 295 16.55 11.49 -2.27
CA PHE A 295 17.32 11.66 -1.03
C PHE A 295 16.94 12.95 -0.29
N PHE A 296 17.00 14.11 -0.95
CA PHE A 296 16.71 15.38 -0.30
C PHE A 296 15.24 15.52 0.09
N THR A 297 14.32 15.05 -0.74
CA THR A 297 12.89 15.04 -0.39
C THR A 297 12.63 14.14 0.82
N SER A 298 13.22 12.94 0.87
CA SER A 298 13.09 12.02 2.01
C SER A 298 13.64 12.63 3.31
N LEU A 299 14.81 13.28 3.22
CA LEU A 299 15.43 13.98 4.35
C LEU A 299 14.54 15.11 4.87
N MET A 300 14.11 16.02 3.99
CA MET A 300 13.31 17.19 4.37
C MET A 300 11.96 16.79 4.96
N ILE A 301 11.26 15.84 4.34
CA ILE A 301 9.96 15.38 4.84
C ILE A 301 10.12 14.74 6.21
N SER A 302 11.13 13.89 6.40
CA SER A 302 11.35 13.23 7.70
C SER A 302 11.68 14.25 8.79
N ILE A 303 12.48 15.28 8.50
CA ILE A 303 12.75 16.37 9.46
C ILE A 303 11.45 17.06 9.85
N VAL A 304 10.62 17.44 8.87
CA VAL A 304 9.35 18.14 9.11
C VAL A 304 8.40 17.28 9.96
N ILE A 305 8.20 16.02 9.58
CA ILE A 305 7.27 15.12 10.25
C ILE A 305 7.73 14.81 11.68
N LEU A 306 9.00 14.47 11.87
CA LEU A 306 9.54 14.22 13.22
C LEU A 306 9.48 15.48 14.09
N TYR A 307 9.73 16.66 13.54
CA TYR A 307 9.63 17.91 14.28
C TYR A 307 8.20 18.18 14.79
N PHE A 308 7.18 17.87 13.99
CA PHE A 308 5.78 18.09 14.37
C PHE A 308 5.21 16.99 15.29
N PHE A 309 5.57 15.73 15.07
CA PHE A 309 4.94 14.61 15.77
C PHE A 309 5.78 14.04 16.92
N GLU A 310 7.09 14.30 16.97
CA GLU A 310 8.00 13.77 18.00
C GLU A 310 8.67 14.91 18.78
N ILE A 311 7.85 15.75 19.43
CA ILE A 311 8.27 16.99 20.10
C ILE A 311 9.32 16.80 21.20
N HIS A 312 9.47 15.59 21.74
CA HIS A 312 10.46 15.24 22.76
C HIS A 312 11.86 14.99 22.18
N LEU A 313 12.00 14.84 20.85
CA LEU A 313 13.29 14.63 20.22
C LEU A 313 14.04 15.95 20.07
N THR A 314 15.36 15.90 20.33
CA THR A 314 16.23 17.04 20.03
C THR A 314 16.42 17.19 18.53
N LEU A 315 16.70 18.42 18.05
CA LEU A 315 16.97 18.66 16.62
C LEU A 315 18.09 17.79 16.07
N PHE A 316 19.12 17.51 16.89
CA PHE A 316 20.19 16.59 16.51
C PHE A 316 19.68 15.17 16.26
N LYS A 317 18.86 14.61 17.16
CA LYS A 317 18.26 13.28 16.97
C LYS A 317 17.36 13.25 15.74
N ILE A 318 16.50 14.26 15.56
CA ILE A 318 15.63 14.40 14.38
C ILE A 318 16.46 14.34 13.10
N PHE A 319 17.53 15.14 13.02
CA PHE A 319 18.41 15.15 11.85
C PHE A 319 19.07 13.79 11.60
N MET A 320 19.58 13.12 12.63
CA MET A 320 20.22 11.81 12.49
C MET A 320 19.25 10.73 12.01
N ILE A 321 18.04 10.67 12.58
CA ILE A 321 16.99 9.71 12.17
C ILE A 321 16.56 9.99 10.73
N ALA A 322 16.31 11.26 10.38
CA ALA A 322 15.93 11.66 9.03
C ALA A 322 17.02 11.36 8.00
N LEU A 323 18.29 11.60 8.35
CA LEU A 323 19.44 11.26 7.52
C LEU A 323 19.56 9.75 7.32
N GLY A 324 19.34 8.96 8.37
CA GLY A 324 19.30 7.50 8.28
C GLY A 324 18.23 6.99 7.32
N GLY A 325 17.01 7.54 7.41
CA GLY A 325 15.93 7.22 6.48
C GLY A 325 16.26 7.59 5.03
N ALA A 326 16.74 8.80 4.79
CA ALA A 326 17.11 9.28 3.45
C ALA A 326 18.27 8.48 2.82
N LEU A 327 19.32 8.18 3.60
CA LEU A 327 20.42 7.33 3.15
C LEU A 327 19.96 5.92 2.84
N THR A 328 19.08 5.34 3.67
CA THR A 328 18.53 4.00 3.45
C THR A 328 17.73 3.95 2.15
N PHE A 329 16.83 4.92 1.94
CA PHE A 329 16.09 5.06 0.67
C PHE A 329 17.06 5.09 -0.51
N LEU A 330 18.06 5.99 -0.49
CA LEU A 330 19.06 6.11 -1.55
C LEU A 330 19.83 4.80 -1.81
N ILE A 331 20.28 4.12 -0.75
CA ILE A 331 21.06 2.87 -0.85
C ILE A 331 20.21 1.78 -1.48
N ILE A 332 18.98 1.56 -1.00
CA ILE A 332 18.07 0.55 -1.56
C ILE A 332 17.80 0.84 -3.04
N ASP A 333 17.59 2.10 -3.38
CA ASP A 333 17.35 2.55 -4.75
C ASP A 333 18.56 2.38 -5.69
N LEU A 334 19.78 2.48 -5.14
CA LEU A 334 21.03 2.24 -5.86
C LEU A 334 21.34 0.75 -6.06
N LEU A 335 20.96 -0.10 -5.09
CA LEU A 335 21.20 -1.54 -5.16
C LEU A 335 20.42 -2.21 -6.30
N ASN A 336 19.37 -1.56 -6.83
CA ASN A 336 18.56 -2.04 -7.94
C ASN A 336 18.14 -3.52 -7.75
N LEU A 337 17.63 -3.81 -6.56
CA LEU A 337 17.22 -5.15 -6.16
C LEU A 337 16.10 -5.66 -7.08
N LYS A 338 16.04 -6.99 -7.29
CA LYS A 338 14.93 -7.63 -8.03
C LYS A 338 13.62 -7.68 -7.25
N ILE A 339 13.60 -7.08 -6.06
CA ILE A 339 12.45 -6.98 -5.17
C ILE A 339 11.86 -5.59 -5.34
N ASP A 340 10.53 -5.50 -5.29
CA ASP A 340 9.80 -4.24 -5.41
C ASP A 340 10.28 -3.17 -4.42
N ASP A 341 10.40 -1.92 -4.88
CA ASP A 341 10.76 -0.77 -4.05
C ASP A 341 9.65 -0.44 -3.03
N ASN A 342 8.39 -0.74 -3.34
CA ASN A 342 7.27 -0.60 -2.40
C ASN A 342 7.31 -1.62 -1.26
N ILE A 343 8.16 -2.67 -1.35
CA ILE A 343 8.44 -3.60 -0.25
C ILE A 343 9.65 -3.10 0.53
N THR A 344 10.76 -2.90 -0.19
CA THR A 344 12.07 -2.71 0.42
C THR A 344 12.18 -1.35 1.09
N ASN A 345 11.72 -0.26 0.45
CA ASN A 345 11.85 1.08 1.02
C ASN A 345 11.13 1.21 2.38
N PRO A 346 9.83 0.87 2.53
CA PRO A 346 9.17 0.95 3.83
C PRO A 346 9.86 0.12 4.92
N LEU A 347 10.22 -1.14 4.63
CA LEU A 347 10.77 -2.05 5.62
C LEU A 347 12.16 -1.62 6.10
N PHE A 348 13.06 -1.29 5.17
CA PHE A 348 14.43 -0.90 5.53
C PHE A 348 14.48 0.49 6.15
N CYS A 349 13.68 1.46 5.66
CA CYS A 349 13.61 2.78 6.28
C CYS A 349 13.06 2.68 7.71
N ALA A 350 11.99 1.90 7.94
CA ALA A 350 11.46 1.67 9.29
C ALA A 350 12.49 1.04 10.21
N LEU A 351 13.22 0.02 9.73
CA LEU A 351 14.26 -0.65 10.51
C LEU A 351 15.36 0.33 10.94
N ILE A 352 15.95 1.07 9.99
CA ILE A 352 17.08 1.97 10.27
C ILE A 352 16.64 3.18 11.11
N MET A 353 15.52 3.81 10.76
CA MET A 353 14.99 4.94 11.54
C MET A 353 14.60 4.50 12.96
N GLY A 354 13.99 3.32 13.11
CA GLY A 354 13.64 2.75 14.41
C GLY A 354 14.87 2.46 15.26
N LEU A 355 15.90 1.83 14.69
CA LEU A 355 17.18 1.59 15.40
C LEU A 355 17.80 2.92 15.87
N LEU A 356 17.88 3.93 14.99
CA LEU A 356 18.42 5.24 15.36
C LEU A 356 17.60 5.92 16.46
N TYR A 357 16.27 5.78 16.43
CA TYR A 357 15.40 6.34 17.46
C TYR A 357 15.62 5.73 18.85
N PHE A 358 15.86 4.41 18.92
CA PHE A 358 16.05 3.73 20.21
C PHE A 358 17.48 3.83 20.74
N PHE A 359 18.50 3.98 19.87
CA PHE A 359 19.91 3.95 20.27
C PHE A 359 20.60 5.32 20.35
N LEU A 360 20.03 6.38 19.76
CA LEU A 360 20.49 7.77 19.93
C LEU A 360 19.64 8.46 20.99
#